data_AF-K5BJE6-F1
#
_entry.id   AF-K5BJE6-F1
#
_cell.length_a   1.000
_cell.length_b   1.000
_cell.length_c   1.000
_cell.angle_alpha   90.00
_cell.angle_beta   90.00
_cell.angle_gamma   90.00
#
_symmetry.space_group_name_H-M   'P 1'
#
loop_
_entity.id
_entity.type
_entity.pdbx_description
1 polymer ?
#
loop_
_entity_poly.entity_id
_entity_poly.type
_entity_poly.pdbx_seq_one_letter_code
_entity_poly.pdbx_strand_id
1 'polypeptide(L)'
;MTVIQDSSYNEVETRLQRDLIVVAMSIEMLQAPADVRKAWTHDDGGPTFEFMQMANREYRRRGGTDGGHIGAIANALLKNLAILEEGLSG
;
A
#
# COMPACT_ATOMS: atom_id res chain seq x y z
N MET A 1 18.63 9.84 -20.97
CA MET A 1 17.71 10.62 -20.13
C MET A 1 17.44 9.78 -18.89
N THR A 2 17.86 10.28 -17.73
CA THR A 2 18.30 9.44 -16.61
C THR A 2 17.15 9.06 -15.70
N VAL A 3 17.09 7.75 -15.42
CA VAL A 3 16.23 7.03 -14.48
C VAL A 3 16.50 7.53 -13.05
N ILE A 4 15.98 8.71 -12.70
CA ILE A 4 16.04 9.26 -11.34
C ILE A 4 14.66 9.18 -10.68
N GLN A 5 13.60 9.10 -11.49
CA GLN A 5 12.23 9.06 -11.00
C GLN A 5 11.92 7.73 -10.29
N ASP A 6 12.36 6.59 -10.83
CA ASP A 6 12.05 5.26 -10.28
C ASP A 6 12.64 5.01 -8.88
N SER A 7 13.89 5.42 -8.63
CA SER A 7 14.53 5.23 -7.32
C SER A 7 13.82 6.02 -6.22
N SER A 8 13.43 7.27 -6.50
CA SER A 8 12.73 8.12 -5.53
C SER A 8 11.33 7.59 -5.17
N TYR A 9 10.64 6.94 -6.12
CA TYR A 9 9.34 6.35 -5.87
C TYR A 9 9.46 5.12 -4.94
N ASN A 10 10.43 4.25 -5.22
CA ASN A 10 10.71 3.08 -4.38
C ASN A 10 11.17 3.46 -2.96
N GLU A 11 11.96 4.53 -2.81
CA GLU A 11 12.38 5.04 -1.51
C GLU A 11 11.19 5.53 -0.66
N VAL A 12 10.26 6.26 -1.28
CA VAL A 12 9.04 6.73 -0.61
C VAL A 12 8.17 5.56 -0.18
N GLU A 13 7.94 4.58 -1.05
CA GLU A 13 7.15 3.40 -0.70
C GLU A 13 7.81 2.58 0.41
N THR A 14 9.13 2.38 0.35
CA THR A 14 9.87 1.66 1.40
C THR A 14 9.78 2.37 2.76
N ARG A 15 9.81 3.70 2.76
CA ARG A 15 9.59 4.49 3.98
C ARG A 15 8.17 4.30 4.50
N LEU A 16 7.17 4.39 3.62
CA LEU A 16 5.76 4.21 3.96
C LEU A 16 5.46 2.79 4.46
N GLN A 17 6.11 1.75 3.95
CA GLN A 17 5.96 0.39 4.47
C GLN A 17 6.28 0.25 5.96
N ARG A 18 7.11 1.16 6.49
CA ARG A 18 7.53 1.20 7.90
C ARG A 18 6.75 2.22 8.73
N ASP A 19 5.88 3.02 8.10
CA ASP A 19 5.00 3.95 8.80
C ASP A 19 4.01 3.16 9.66
N LEU A 20 3.89 3.52 10.95
CA LEU A 20 3.07 2.78 11.91
C LEU A 20 1.58 2.74 11.52
N ILE A 21 1.08 3.79 10.87
CA ILE A 21 -0.30 3.85 10.38
C ILE A 21 -0.47 2.88 9.21
N VAL A 22 0.48 2.88 8.26
CA VAL A 22 0.46 1.97 7.11
C VAL A 22 0.57 0.52 7.57
N VAL A 23 1.47 0.21 8.51
CA VAL A 23 1.61 -1.14 9.10
C VAL A 23 0.30 -1.59 9.76
N ALA A 24 -0.32 -0.73 10.58
CA ALA A 24 -1.58 -1.06 11.23
C ALA A 24 -2.70 -1.33 10.19
N MET A 25 -2.80 -0.49 9.17
CA MET A 25 -3.75 -0.68 8.07
C MET A 25 -3.49 -1.99 7.30
N SER A 26 -2.24 -2.36 7.03
CA SER A 26 -1.90 -3.63 6.37
C SER A 26 -2.32 -4.85 7.19
N ILE A 27 -2.19 -4.81 8.51
CA ILE A 27 -2.64 -5.89 9.40
C ILE A 27 -4.18 -6.03 9.37
N GLU A 28 -4.90 -4.91 9.33
CA GLU A 28 -6.36 -4.93 9.20
C GLU A 28 -6.81 -5.47 7.83
N MET A 29 -6.07 -5.16 6.77
CA MET A 29 -6.34 -5.67 5.42
C MET A 29 -6.30 -7.20 5.34
N LEU A 30 -5.47 -7.88 6.12
CA LEU A 30 -5.44 -9.36 6.18
C LEU A 30 -6.79 -9.97 6.57
N GLN A 31 -7.61 -9.23 7.34
CA GLN A 31 -8.90 -9.73 7.81
C GLN A 31 -10.00 -9.62 6.74
N ALA A 32 -9.77 -8.87 5.67
CA ALA A 32 -10.74 -8.72 4.60
C ALA A 32 -10.89 -10.05 3.83
N PRO A 33 -12.10 -10.44 3.39
CA PRO A 33 -12.31 -11.61 2.53
C PRO A 33 -11.49 -11.58 1.23
N ALA A 34 -11.10 -12.74 0.71
CA ALA A 34 -10.20 -12.84 -0.46
C ALA A 34 -10.75 -12.18 -1.73
N ASP A 35 -12.07 -12.20 -1.94
CA ASP A 35 -12.77 -11.50 -3.01
C ASP A 35 -12.68 -9.97 -2.88
N VAL A 36 -12.75 -9.46 -1.66
CA VAL A 36 -12.53 -8.03 -1.37
C VAL A 36 -11.07 -7.65 -1.63
N ARG A 37 -10.12 -8.49 -1.23
CA ARG A 37 -8.68 -8.21 -1.44
C ARG A 37 -8.33 -8.16 -2.93
N LYS A 38 -8.92 -9.03 -3.74
CA LYS A 38 -8.76 -9.02 -5.21
C LYS A 38 -9.23 -7.72 -5.86
N ALA A 39 -10.22 -7.04 -5.29
CA ALA A 39 -10.73 -5.77 -5.84
C ALA A 39 -9.78 -4.58 -5.63
N TRP A 40 -8.73 -4.75 -4.81
CA TRP A 40 -7.76 -3.68 -4.53
C TRP A 40 -6.68 -3.57 -5.60
N THR A 41 -6.52 -4.58 -6.45
CA THR A 41 -5.50 -4.65 -7.50
C THR A 41 -6.13 -4.81 -8.88
N HIS A 42 -5.51 -4.18 -9.87
CA HIS A 42 -5.70 -4.54 -11.27
C HIS A 42 -5.03 -5.88 -11.57
N ASP A 43 -5.31 -6.44 -12.76
CA ASP A 43 -4.73 -7.72 -13.20
C ASP A 43 -3.19 -7.67 -13.34
N ASP A 44 -2.61 -6.47 -13.45
CA ASP A 44 -1.16 -6.23 -13.50
C ASP A 44 -0.49 -6.14 -12.11
N GLY A 45 -1.28 -6.25 -11.03
CA GLY A 45 -0.82 -6.16 -9.64
C GLY A 45 -0.73 -4.74 -9.08
N GLY A 46 -0.97 -3.71 -9.90
CA GLY A 46 -1.03 -2.32 -9.44
C GLY A 46 -2.34 -2.03 -8.69
N PRO A 47 -2.36 -1.08 -7.73
CA PRO A 47 -3.58 -0.77 -7.00
C PRO A 47 -4.64 -0.13 -7.90
N THR A 48 -5.91 -0.42 -7.62
CA THR A 48 -7.02 0.26 -8.30
C THR A 48 -7.16 1.71 -7.83
N PHE A 49 -7.68 2.59 -8.69
CA PHE A 49 -7.89 4.00 -8.33
C PHE A 49 -8.83 4.16 -7.12
N GLU A 50 -9.87 3.34 -7.02
CA GLU A 50 -10.77 3.33 -5.87
C GLU A 50 -10.04 2.95 -4.58
N PHE A 51 -9.21 1.91 -4.64
CA PHE A 51 -8.39 1.50 -3.50
C PHE A 51 -7.38 2.59 -3.10
N MET A 52 -6.73 3.26 -4.06
CA MET A 52 -5.84 4.39 -3.77
C MET A 52 -6.56 5.52 -3.02
N GLN A 53 -7.78 5.87 -3.43
CA GLN A 53 -8.55 6.92 -2.75
C GLN A 53 -8.95 6.51 -1.34
N MET A 54 -9.42 5.27 -1.16
CA MET A 54 -9.78 4.72 0.14
C MET A 54 -8.57 4.70 1.08
N ALA A 55 -7.43 4.18 0.62
CA ALA A 55 -6.19 4.11 1.38
C ALA A 55 -5.72 5.51 1.82
N ASN A 56 -5.70 6.47 0.90
CA ASN A 56 -5.31 7.86 1.22
C ASN A 56 -6.26 8.52 2.21
N ARG A 57 -7.57 8.30 2.07
CA ARG A 57 -8.57 8.84 2.98
C ARG A 57 -8.36 8.30 4.39
N GLU A 58 -8.14 6.99 4.51
CA GLU A 58 -7.97 6.33 5.79
C GLU A 58 -6.65 6.70 6.45
N TYR A 59 -5.55 6.75 5.70
CA TYR A 59 -4.25 7.21 6.18
C TYR A 59 -4.34 8.63 6.75
N ARG A 60 -4.97 9.56 6.02
CA ARG A 60 -5.21 10.93 6.50
C ARG A 60 -6.10 10.98 7.74
N ARG A 61 -7.16 10.17 7.78
CA ARG A 61 -8.08 10.09 8.94
C ARG A 61 -7.34 9.67 10.21
N ARG A 62 -6.32 8.83 10.09
CA ARG A 62 -5.46 8.37 11.19
C ARG A 62 -4.33 9.34 11.56
N GLY A 63 -4.28 10.51 10.92
CA GLY A 63 -3.25 11.54 11.17
C GLY A 63 -2.00 11.41 10.29
N GLY A 64 -2.03 10.54 9.28
CA GLY A 64 -0.94 10.40 8.33
C GLY A 64 -0.76 11.66 7.48
N THR A 65 0.48 12.16 7.41
CA THR A 65 0.82 13.39 6.69
C THR A 65 1.74 13.17 5.49
N ASP A 66 2.34 11.98 5.37
CA ASP A 66 3.24 11.64 4.27
C ASP A 66 2.42 11.17 3.06
N GLY A 67 2.24 12.06 2.08
CA GLY A 67 1.36 11.82 0.94
C GLY A 67 2.05 11.24 -0.30
N GLY A 68 3.38 11.13 -0.31
CA GLY A 68 4.17 10.64 -1.44
C GLY A 68 3.68 11.12 -2.82
N HIS A 69 3.82 10.26 -3.82
CA HIS A 69 3.13 10.39 -5.10
C HIS A 69 1.75 9.70 -5.04
N ILE A 70 0.87 9.98 -6.00
CA ILE A 70 -0.44 9.34 -6.09
C ILE A 70 -0.26 7.82 -6.18
N GLY A 71 -0.82 7.09 -5.21
CA GLY A 71 -0.73 5.63 -5.13
C GLY A 71 0.32 5.10 -4.16
N ALA A 72 1.23 5.94 -3.64
CA ALA A 72 2.33 5.50 -2.77
C ALA A 72 1.86 4.73 -1.52
N ILE A 73 0.80 5.22 -0.86
CA ILE A 73 0.21 4.53 0.30
C ILE A 73 -0.38 3.18 -0.10
N ALA A 74 -1.13 3.12 -1.20
CA ALA A 74 -1.74 1.88 -1.68
C ALA A 74 -0.69 0.84 -2.09
N ASN A 75 0.38 1.27 -2.77
CA ASN A 75 1.51 0.40 -3.11
C ASN A 75 2.19 -0.16 -1.86
N ALA A 76 2.47 0.70 -0.87
CA ALA A 76 3.07 0.27 0.39
C ALA A 76 2.17 -0.74 1.14
N LEU A 77 0.86 -0.52 1.16
CA LEU A 77 -0.12 -1.43 1.75
C LEU A 77 -0.14 -2.80 1.05
N LEU A 78 -0.16 -2.83 -0.28
CA LEU A 78 -0.16 -4.08 -1.05
C LEU A 78 1.14 -4.85 -0.87
N LYS A 79 2.30 -4.16 -0.85
CA LYS A 79 3.59 -4.79 -0.56
C LYS A 79 3.63 -5.40 0.84
N ASN A 80 3.14 -4.69 1.84
CA ASN A 80 3.06 -5.21 3.21
C ASN A 80 2.10 -6.40 3.31
N LEU A 81 0.94 -6.34 2.63
CA LEU A 81 -0.02 -7.44 2.60
C LEU A 81 0.62 -8.72 2.01
N ALA A 82 1.33 -8.60 0.89
CA ALA A 82 2.03 -9.72 0.27
C ALA A 82 3.05 -10.37 1.23
N ILE A 83 3.87 -9.56 1.92
CA ILE A 83 4.83 -10.04 2.92
C ILE A 83 4.12 -10.80 4.06
N LEU A 84 2.99 -10.28 4.54
CA LEU A 84 2.23 -10.89 5.61
C LEU A 84 1.57 -12.22 5.18
N GLU A 85 1.07 -12.30 3.94
CA GLU A 85 0.48 -13.53 3.39
C GLU A 85 1.55 -14.62 3.17
N GLU A 86 2.75 -14.25 2.71
CA GLU A 86 3.91 -15.16 2.60
C GLU A 86 4.33 -15.70 3.97
N GLY A 87 4.41 -14.84 4.99
CA GLY A 87 4.79 -15.23 6.35
C GLY A 87 3.78 -16.16 7.05
N LEU A 88 2.52 -16.18 6.61
CA LEU A 88 1.46 -17.07 7.13
C LEU A 88 1.41 -18.44 6.42
N SER A 89 2.09 -18.57 5.28
CA SER A 89 2.08 -19.80 4.47
C SER A 89 3.26 -20.74 4.78
N GLY A 90 4.15 -20.35 5.70
CA GLY A 90 5.35 -21.09 6.11
C GLY A 90 5.20 -21.90 7.39
#